data_AF-M0DMQ2-F1
#
_entry.id   AF-M0DMQ2-F1
#
_cell.length_a   1.000
_cell.length_b   1.000
_cell.length_c   1.000
_cell.angle_alpha   90.00
_cell.angle_beta   90.00
_cell.angle_gamma   90.00
#
_symmetry.space_group_name_H-M   'P 1'
#
loop_
_entity.id
_entity.type
_entity.pdbx_description
1 polymer ?
#
loop_
_entity_poly.entity_id
_entity_poly.type
_entity_poly.pdbx_seq_one_letter_code
_entity_poly.pdbx_strand_id
1 'polypeptide(L)'
;MNRTALLGGALLVVGVGIALAELVSFPGMLFGGCTDVGVSEGRGTGVGVLGVQGADLLYTPDGVNECSIPLPAVLAPLGLVAVGGGLVLSAR
;
A
#
# COMPACT_ATOMS: atom_id res chain seq x y z
N MET A 1 28.08 -16.82 4.41
CA MET A 1 26.89 -15.96 4.22
C MET A 1 25.70 -16.59 4.90
N ASN A 2 25.00 -15.85 5.75
CA ASN A 2 23.81 -16.37 6.42
C ASN A 2 22.66 -16.48 5.41
N ARG A 3 22.15 -17.70 5.18
CA ARG A 3 21.11 -17.96 4.16
C ARG A 3 19.81 -17.22 4.48
N THR A 4 19.50 -17.04 5.76
CA THR A 4 18.32 -16.30 6.22
C THR A 4 18.44 -14.80 5.93
N ALA A 5 19.62 -14.20 6.15
CA ALA A 5 19.87 -12.81 5.79
C ALA A 5 19.77 -12.59 4.28
N LEU A 6 20.23 -13.55 3.47
CA LEU A 6 20.15 -13.47 2.01
C LEU A 6 18.71 -13.56 1.50
N LEU A 7 17.91 -14.49 2.05
CA LEU A 7 16.49 -14.59 1.77
C LEU A 7 15.73 -13.32 2.20
N GLY A 8 16.03 -12.81 3.40
CA GLY A 8 15.42 -11.58 3.92
C GLY A 8 15.75 -10.36 3.04
N GLY A 9 17.01 -10.24 2.60
CA GLY A 9 17.43 -9.20 1.66
C GLY A 9 16.72 -9.31 0.31
N ALA A 10 16.58 -10.52 -0.23
CA ALA A 10 15.84 -10.74 -1.48
C ALA A 10 14.36 -10.34 -1.35
N LEU A 11 13.69 -10.73 -0.27
CA LEU A 11 12.30 -10.37 0.01
C LEU A 11 12.11 -8.86 0.16
N LEU A 12 13.04 -8.17 0.81
CA LEU A 12 13.04 -6.70 0.91
C LEU A 12 13.14 -6.05 -0.47
N VAL A 13 14.09 -6.48 -1.30
CA VAL A 13 14.28 -5.92 -2.65
C VAL A 13 13.03 -6.13 -3.50
N VAL A 14 12.43 -7.33 -3.45
CA VAL A 14 11.20 -7.62 -4.20
C VAL A 14 10.04 -6.79 -3.68
N GLY A 15 9.83 -6.71 -2.36
CA GLY A 15 8.73 -5.93 -1.77
C GLY A 15 8.82 -4.44 -2.08
N VAL A 16 10.01 -3.84 -1.94
CA VAL A 16 10.26 -2.43 -2.29
C VAL A 16 10.13 -2.22 -3.81
N GLY A 17 10.63 -3.16 -4.61
CA GLY A 17 10.53 -3.10 -6.06
C GLY A 17 9.08 -3.10 -6.56
N ILE A 18 8.23 -3.95 -5.99
CA ILE A 18 6.79 -3.97 -6.28
C ILE A 18 6.16 -2.64 -5.87
N ALA A 19 6.41 -2.16 -4.65
CA ALA A 19 5.86 -0.89 -4.18
C ALA A 19 6.23 0.29 -5.10
N LEU A 20 7.48 0.34 -5.56
CA LEU A 20 7.94 1.37 -6.49
C LEU A 20 7.35 1.20 -7.89
N ALA A 21 7.24 -0.04 -8.37
CA ALA A 21 6.63 -0.33 -9.67
C ALA A 21 5.15 0.09 -9.70
N GLU A 22 4.41 -0.15 -8.61
CA GLU A 22 3.03 0.30 -8.49
C GLU A 22 2.92 1.82 -8.39
N LEU A 23 3.81 2.48 -7.63
CA LEU A 23 3.86 3.94 -7.54
C LEU A 23 4.10 4.60 -8.92
N VAL A 24 4.97 4.03 -9.75
CA VAL A 24 5.32 4.57 -11.07
C VAL A 24 4.27 4.22 -12.13
N SER A 25 3.78 2.98 -12.13
CA SER A 25 2.86 2.48 -13.16
C SER A 25 1.43 2.97 -12.92
N PHE A 26 1.07 3.11 -11.65
CA PHE A 26 -0.28 3.44 -11.22
C PHE A 26 -0.23 4.45 -10.07
N PRO A 27 0.26 5.68 -10.30
CA PRO A 27 0.31 6.71 -9.27
C PRO A 27 -1.07 6.97 -8.67
N GLY A 28 -2.14 6.78 -9.45
CA GLY A 28 -3.53 6.85 -8.98
C GLY A 28 -4.03 5.60 -8.25
N MET A 29 -3.43 4.41 -8.37
CA MET A 29 -3.86 3.23 -7.59
C MET A 29 -3.45 3.31 -6.12
N LEU A 30 -2.35 3.99 -5.79
CA LEU A 30 -2.02 4.28 -4.39
C LEU A 30 -3.01 5.25 -3.74
N PHE A 31 -3.80 5.95 -4.57
CA PHE A 31 -4.90 6.79 -4.15
C PHE A 31 -6.27 6.25 -4.59
N GLY A 32 -6.31 5.05 -5.14
CA GLY A 32 -7.50 4.43 -5.68
C GLY A 32 -8.22 5.18 -6.80
N GLY A 33 -9.21 4.51 -7.40
CA GLY A 33 -10.24 5.22 -8.16
C GLY A 33 -11.12 5.98 -7.19
N CYS A 34 -11.09 7.31 -7.22
CA CYS A 34 -11.94 8.16 -6.39
C CYS A 34 -13.21 8.57 -7.13
N THR A 35 -14.34 8.54 -6.44
CA THR A 35 -15.55 9.23 -6.92
C THR A 35 -15.28 10.73 -6.86
N ASP A 36 -15.28 11.40 -8.00
CA ASP A 36 -15.17 12.86 -8.05
C ASP A 36 -16.58 13.45 -7.93
N VAL A 37 -16.95 13.88 -6.73
CA VAL A 37 -18.25 14.50 -6.45
C VAL A 37 -18.23 16.02 -6.68
N GLY A 38 -17.18 16.58 -7.28
CA GLY A 38 -17.14 17.97 -7.75
C GLY A 38 -17.18 19.04 -6.66
N VAL A 39 -16.96 18.66 -5.40
CA VAL A 39 -16.78 19.60 -4.29
C VAL A 39 -15.31 19.97 -4.17
N SER A 40 -15.01 21.27 -4.07
CA SER A 40 -13.67 21.75 -3.78
C SER A 40 -13.13 21.06 -2.54
N GLU A 41 -11.96 20.41 -2.65
CA GLU A 41 -11.25 19.66 -1.59
C GLU A 41 -11.69 20.10 -0.21
N GLY A 42 -12.53 19.28 0.42
CA GLY A 42 -13.25 19.63 1.63
C GLY A 42 -12.26 20.02 2.72
N ARG A 43 -12.22 21.31 3.04
CA ARG A 43 -11.48 21.82 4.20
C ARG A 43 -12.06 21.21 5.47
N GLY A 44 -11.48 20.09 5.92
CA GLY A 44 -11.57 19.67 7.33
C GLY A 44 -12.50 18.51 7.67
N THR A 45 -12.94 17.69 6.72
CA THR A 45 -13.76 16.49 7.03
C THR A 45 -12.95 15.23 7.39
N GLY A 46 -11.62 15.27 7.24
CA GLY A 46 -10.68 14.29 7.81
C GLY A 46 -10.47 13.03 6.96
N VAL A 47 -9.29 12.41 7.11
CA VAL A 47 -8.95 11.13 6.46
C VAL A 47 -9.63 9.99 7.22
N GLY A 48 -10.31 9.09 6.52
CA GLY A 48 -11.01 7.94 7.12
C GLY A 48 -10.92 6.67 6.29
N VAL A 49 -10.87 5.52 6.95
CA VAL A 49 -11.06 4.21 6.30
C VAL A 49 -12.55 3.86 6.41
N LEU A 50 -13.19 3.65 5.27
CA LEU A 50 -14.63 3.35 5.18
C LEU A 50 -14.89 1.85 5.38
N GLY A 51 -13.97 1.00 4.90
CA GLY A 51 -14.05 -0.45 5.07
C GLY A 51 -13.39 -1.21 3.94
N VAL A 52 -13.79 -2.46 3.76
CA VAL A 52 -13.35 -3.32 2.66
C VAL A 52 -14.57 -3.75 1.86
N GLN A 53 -14.49 -3.62 0.54
CA GLN A 53 -15.51 -4.11 -0.39
C GLN A 53 -14.84 -5.03 -1.42
N GLY A 54 -15.21 -6.32 -1.41
CA GLY A 54 -14.58 -7.30 -2.28
C GLY A 54 -13.08 -7.42 -2.01
N ALA A 55 -12.26 -7.11 -3.02
CA ALA A 55 -10.81 -7.11 -2.92
C ALA A 55 -10.22 -5.70 -2.73
N ASP A 56 -11.05 -4.69 -2.49
CA ASP A 56 -10.64 -3.29 -2.42
C ASP A 56 -10.83 -2.71 -1.01
N LEU A 57 -9.84 -1.91 -0.58
CA LEU A 57 -9.92 -1.05 0.58
C LEU A 57 -10.61 0.25 0.18
N LEU A 58 -11.74 0.55 0.83
CA LEU A 58 -12.46 1.80 0.67
C LEU A 58 -12.00 2.80 1.74
N TYR A 59 -11.66 4.00 1.31
CA TYR A 59 -11.20 5.06 2.18
C TYR A 59 -11.61 6.43 1.64
N THR A 60 -11.58 7.44 2.49
CA THR A 60 -11.82 8.83 2.10
C THR A 60 -10.64 9.70 2.54
N PRO A 61 -9.94 10.38 1.62
CA PRO A 61 -8.80 11.23 1.98
C PRO A 61 -9.23 12.58 2.55
N ASP A 62 -10.42 13.05 2.21
CA ASP A 62 -10.93 14.38 2.54
C ASP A 62 -12.29 14.33 3.24
N GLY A 63 -12.86 13.14 3.46
CA GLY A 63 -14.16 12.94 4.10
C GLY A 63 -15.36 13.14 3.17
N VAL A 64 -15.12 13.34 1.88
CA VAL A 64 -16.19 13.56 0.89
C VAL A 64 -16.02 12.68 -0.35
N ASN A 65 -14.80 12.51 -0.84
CA ASN A 65 -14.52 11.62 -1.95
C ASN A 65 -14.28 10.19 -1.42
N GLU A 66 -14.94 9.20 -2.01
CA GLU A 66 -14.69 7.79 -1.71
C GLU A 66 -13.69 7.22 -2.73
N CYS A 67 -12.61 6.65 -2.23
CA CYS A 67 -11.50 6.11 -3.01
C CYS A 67 -11.34 4.60 -2.72
N SER A 68 -10.89 3.85 -3.73
CA SER A 68 -10.77 2.38 -3.66
C SER A 68 -9.40 1.88 -4.09
N ILE A 69 -8.69 1.17 -3.22
CA ILE A 69 -7.36 0.61 -3.52
C ILE A 69 -7.41 -0.91 -3.43
N PRO A 70 -6.94 -1.65 -4.45
CA PRO A 70 -6.88 -3.10 -4.36
C PRO A 70 -6.00 -3.56 -3.19
N LEU A 71 -6.54 -4.41 -2.32
CA LEU A 71 -5.83 -4.96 -1.16
C LEU A 71 -4.53 -5.67 -1.54
N PRO A 72 -4.43 -6.45 -2.64
CA PRO A 72 -3.16 -7.07 -3.03
C PRO A 72 -2.04 -6.06 -3.32
N ALA A 73 -2.38 -4.92 -3.93
CA ALA A 73 -1.45 -3.82 -4.22
C ALA A 73 -0.82 -3.24 -2.94
N VAL A 74 -1.57 -3.20 -1.85
CA VAL A 74 -1.07 -2.68 -0.56
C VAL A 74 -0.42 -3.78 0.28
N LEU A 75 -1.08 -4.93 0.41
CA LEU A 75 -0.70 -5.97 1.37
C LEU A 75 0.50 -6.81 0.91
N ALA A 76 0.65 -7.08 -0.39
CA ALA A 76 1.77 -7.87 -0.90
C ALA A 76 3.13 -7.19 -0.68
N PRO A 77 3.35 -5.92 -1.06
CA PRO A 77 4.62 -5.26 -0.80
C PRO A 77 4.87 -5.09 0.71
N LEU A 78 3.85 -4.74 1.51
CA LEU A 78 3.99 -4.63 2.97
C LEU A 78 4.41 -5.96 3.60
N GLY A 79 3.76 -7.07 3.21
CA GLY A 79 4.09 -8.39 3.71
C GLY A 79 5.52 -8.81 3.37
N LEU A 80 5.95 -8.59 2.13
CA LEU A 80 7.31 -8.90 1.69
C LEU A 80 8.36 -8.07 2.42
N VAL A 81 8.10 -6.78 2.62
CA VAL A 81 9.01 -5.89 3.37
C VAL A 81 9.08 -6.29 4.85
N ALA A 82 7.94 -6.57 5.49
CA ALA A 82 7.88 -6.97 6.89
C ALA A 82 8.59 -8.31 7.14
N VAL A 83 8.30 -9.33 6.33
CA VAL A 83 8.94 -10.65 6.44
C VAL A 83 10.43 -10.55 6.10
N GLY A 84 10.78 -9.84 5.02
CA GLY A 84 12.17 -9.65 4.62
C GLY A 84 13.00 -8.93 5.69
N GLY A 85 12.47 -7.83 6.23
CA GLY A 85 13.08 -7.07 7.32
C GLY A 85 13.25 -7.93 8.59
N GLY A 86 12.19 -8.65 8.98
CA GLY A 86 12.25 -9.56 10.13
C GLY A 86 13.30 -10.65 9.98
N LEU A 87 13.43 -11.25 8.78
CA LEU A 87 14.45 -12.25 8.49
C LEU A 87 15.87 -11.68 8.52
N VAL A 88 16.10 -10.47 7.99
CA VAL A 88 17.41 -9.80 8.07
C VAL A 88 17.77 -9.49 9.51
N LEU A 89 16.83 -8.95 10.30
CA LEU A 89 17.05 -8.59 11.69
C LEU A 89 17.27 -9.81 12.59
N SER A 90 16.54 -10.91 12.35
CA SER A 90 16.70 -12.17 13.09
C SER A 90 17.97 -12.95 12.71
N ALA A 91 18.59 -12.62 11.58
CA ALA A 91 19.81 -13.27 11.10
C ALA A 91 21.10 -12.60 11.61
N ARG A 92 20.96 -11.52 12.39
CA ARG A 92 22.02 -10.76 13.05
C ARG A 92 22.31 -11.33 14.43
#